data_AF-A0A6V8C9W0-F1
#
_entry.id   AF-A0A6V8C9W0-F1
#
_cell.length_a   1.000
_cell.length_b   1.000
_cell.length_c   1.000
_cell.angle_alpha   90.00
_cell.angle_beta   90.00
_cell.angle_gamma   90.00
#
_symmetry.space_group_name_H-M   'P 1'
#
loop_
_entity.id
_entity.type
_entity.pdbx_description
1 polymer ?
#
loop_
_entity_poly.entity_id
_entity_poly.type
_entity_poly.pdbx_seq_one_letter_code
_entity_poly.pdbx_strand_id
1 'polypeptide(L)' 'SPGADKVLKDAKAIGADHIVRLDHEGWLDSNALQSAIATAVADLGAEVVYCGKSAADTGAGSTGPGVAERLGWAS' A
#
# COMPACT_ATOMS: atom_id res chain seq x y z
N SER A 1 5.93 -6.50 10.61
CA SER A 1 6.84 -5.92 11.63
C SER A 1 6.01 -5.28 12.75
N PRO A 2 6.57 -5.03 13.95
CA PRO A 2 5.82 -4.38 15.04
C PRO A 2 5.24 -3.00 14.66
N GLY A 3 5.95 -2.26 13.79
CA GLY A 3 5.46 -0.98 13.26
C GLY A 3 4.20 -1.12 12.42
N ALA A 4 4.17 -2.09 11.49
CA ALA A 4 3.00 -2.39 10.69
C ALA A 4 1.80 -2.81 11.57
N ASP A 5 2.04 -3.64 12.58
CA ASP A 5 0.98 -4.10 13.48
C ASP A 5 0.30 -2.95 14.23
N LYS A 6 1.08 -1.94 14.65
CA LYS A 6 0.52 -0.75 15.28
C LYS A 6 -0.36 0.04 14.30
N VAL A 7 0.15 0.33 13.10
CA VAL A 7 -0.58 1.11 12.08
C VAL A 7 -1.90 0.43 11.72
N LEU A 8 -1.89 -0.88 11.51
CA LEU A 8 -3.09 -1.64 11.16
C LEU A 8 -4.11 -1.69 12.31
N LYS A 9 -3.65 -1.79 13.57
CA LYS A 9 -4.53 -1.72 14.76
C LYS A 9 -5.16 -0.34 14.91
N ASP A 10 -4.39 0.72 14.70
CA ASP A 10 -4.91 2.10 14.75
C ASP A 10 -5.96 2.33 13.66
N ALA A 11 -5.71 1.84 12.43
CA ALA A 11 -6.68 1.90 11.33
C ALA A 11 -7.97 1.14 11.65
N LYS A 12 -7.88 -0.04 12.27
CA LYS A 12 -9.05 -0.80 12.73
C LYS A 12 -9.82 -0.06 13.81
N ALA A 13 -9.13 0.59 14.74
CA ALA A 13 -9.73 1.32 15.86
C ALA A 13 -10.54 2.55 15.41
N ILE A 14 -10.19 3.18 14.28
CA ILE A 14 -10.91 4.33 13.73
C ILE A 14 -12.02 3.95 12.73
N GLY A 15 -12.24 2.65 12.49
CA GLY A 15 -13.42 2.18 11.74
C GLY A 15 -13.14 1.47 10.42
N ALA A 16 -11.89 1.08 10.10
CA ALA A 16 -11.66 0.24 8.92
C ALA A 16 -12.38 -1.12 9.06
N ASP A 17 -13.19 -1.52 8.07
CA ASP A 17 -13.93 -2.79 8.11
C ASP A 17 -13.00 -4.00 7.97
N HIS A 18 -12.13 -3.94 6.96
CA HIS A 18 -11.20 -5.01 6.60
C HIS A 18 -9.75 -4.52 6.63
N ILE A 19 -8.85 -5.40 7.06
CA ILE A 19 -7.42 -5.14 7.14
C ILE A 19 -6.69 -6.24 6.35
N VAL A 20 -5.82 -5.83 5.44
CA VAL A 20 -4.95 -6.71 4.66
C VAL A 20 -3.51 -6.33 4.94
N ARG A 21 -2.67 -7.33 5.23
CA ARG A 21 -1.22 -7.17 5.39
C ARG A 21 -0.52 -8.04 4.36
N LEU A 22 0.32 -7.41 3.54
CA LEU A 22 1.22 -8.12 2.63
C LEU A 22 2.58 -8.26 3.32
N ASP A 23 2.99 -9.49 3.61
CA ASP A 23 4.29 -9.79 4.20
C ASP A 23 5.24 -10.34 3.13
N HIS A 24 6.50 -9.92 3.18
CA HIS A 24 7.58 -10.43 2.34
C HIS A 24 8.87 -10.49 3.16
N GLU A 25 9.66 -11.53 2.93
CA GLU A 25 11.00 -11.67 3.53
C GLU A 25 12.07 -11.17 2.57
N GLY A 26 12.91 -10.25 3.04
CA GLY A 26 13.96 -9.64 2.22
C GLY A 26 13.62 -8.23 1.76
N TRP A 27 14.42 -7.72 0.82
CA TRP A 27 14.27 -6.36 0.30
C TRP A 27 13.50 -6.37 -1.02
N LEU A 28 12.60 -5.39 -1.17
CA LEU A 28 11.93 -5.07 -2.43
C LEU A 28 12.33 -3.67 -2.86
N ASP A 29 12.58 -3.50 -4.16
CA ASP A 29 12.64 -2.17 -4.75
C ASP A 29 11.22 -1.57 -4.85
N SER A 30 11.14 -0.29 -5.24
CA SER A 30 9.84 0.38 -5.40
C SER A 30 8.98 -0.31 -6.45
N ASN A 31 9.57 -0.83 -7.53
CA ASN A 31 8.82 -1.43 -8.62
C ASN A 31 8.13 -2.73 -8.19
N ALA A 32 8.84 -3.60 -7.50
CA ALA A 32 8.32 -4.86 -6.99
C ALA A 32 7.27 -4.62 -5.90
N LEU A 33 7.50 -3.65 -5.00
CA LEU A 33 6.52 -3.26 -3.99
C LEU A 33 5.22 -2.73 -4.63
N GLN A 34 5.32 -1.83 -5.60
CA GLN A 34 4.17 -1.27 -6.31
C GLN A 34 3.40 -2.35 -7.08
N SER A 35 4.09 -3.31 -7.70
CA SER A 35 3.44 -4.45 -8.36
C SER A 35 2.68 -5.34 -7.39
N ALA A 36 3.26 -5.66 -6.23
CA ALA A 36 2.59 -6.45 -5.21
C ALA A 36 1.32 -5.75 -4.67
N ILE A 37 1.38 -4.43 -4.45
CA ILE A 37 0.23 -3.64 -4.00
C ILE A 37 -0.84 -3.58 -5.09
N ALA A 38 -0.47 -3.35 -6.36
CA ALA A 38 -1.42 -3.28 -7.48
C ALA A 38 -2.20 -4.60 -7.62
N THR A 39 -1.54 -5.76 -7.51
CA THR A 39 -2.22 -7.07 -7.54
C THR A 39 -3.24 -7.19 -6.40
N ALA A 40 -2.84 -6.84 -5.16
CA ALA A 40 -3.76 -6.91 -4.02
C ALA A 40 -4.95 -5.96 -4.16
N VAL A 41 -4.75 -4.76 -4.69
CA VAL A 41 -5.82 -3.78 -4.98
C VAL A 41 -6.80 -4.35 -6.01
N ALA A 42 -6.31 -4.98 -7.07
CA ALA A 42 -7.15 -5.61 -8.09
C ALA A 42 -7.95 -6.79 -7.52
N ASP A 43 -7.31 -7.65 -6.72
CA ASP A 43 -7.97 -8.81 -6.09
C ASP A 43 -9.06 -8.40 -5.09
N LEU A 44 -8.88 -7.26 -4.42
CA LEU A 44 -9.88 -6.68 -3.53
C LEU A 44 -11.04 -5.99 -4.27
N GLY A 45 -10.93 -5.79 -5.59
CA GLY A 45 -11.93 -5.10 -6.39
C GLY A 45 -12.11 -3.63 -6.02
N ALA A 46 -11.03 -2.96 -5.58
CA ALA A 46 -11.10 -1.56 -5.21
C ALA A 46 -11.34 -0.67 -6.44
N GLU A 47 -12.06 0.44 -6.26
CA GLU A 47 -12.33 1.44 -7.31
C GLU A 47 -11.57 2.75 -7.07
N VAL A 48 -11.18 3.01 -5.82
CA VAL A 48 -10.42 4.19 -5.39
C VAL A 48 -9.39 3.76 -4.37
N VAL A 49 -8.17 4.26 -4.50
CA VAL A 49 -7.06 4.01 -3.56
C VAL A 49 -6.49 5.33 -3.08
N TYR A 50 -6.43 5.49 -1.76
CA TYR A 50 -5.71 6.60 -1.13
C TYR A 50 -4.31 6.16 -0.72
N CYS A 51 -3.32 6.96 -1.10
CA CYS A 51 -1.93 6.77 -0.68
C CYS A 51 -1.46 7.98 0.11
N GLY A 52 -0.55 7.75 1.06
CA GLY A 52 0.20 8.84 1.68
C GLY A 52 1.04 9.57 0.62
N LYS A 53 1.25 10.87 0.80
CA LYS A 53 2.02 11.71 -0.15
C LYS A 53 3.48 11.26 -0.30
N SER A 54 4.12 10.89 0.80
CA SER A 54 5.51 10.42 0.84
C SER A 54 5.75 9.56 2.07
N ALA A 55 6.67 8.60 1.96
CA ALA A 55 7.10 7.78 3.09
C ALA A 55 7.96 8.61 4.07
N ALA A 56 7.73 8.47 5.36
CA ALA A 56 8.40 9.27 6.39
C ALA A 56 9.88 8.92 6.59
N ASP A 57 10.28 7.70 6.21
CA ASP A 57 11.63 7.16 6.38
C ASP A 57 12.53 7.41 5.17
N THR A 58 12.00 7.20 3.96
CA THR A 58 12.76 7.32 2.70
C THR A 58 12.47 8.63 1.96
N GLY A 59 11.40 9.34 2.31
CA GLY A 59 10.92 10.51 1.56
C GLY A 59 10.31 10.16 0.19
N ALA A 60 10.24 8.88 -0.18
CA ALA A 60 9.75 8.46 -1.50
C ALA A 60 8.24 8.73 -1.64
N GLY A 61 7.85 9.37 -2.75
CA GLY A 61 6.44 9.64 -3.11
C GLY A 61 5.93 8.76 -4.25
N SER A 62 6.60 7.64 -4.54
CA SER A 62 6.36 6.86 -5.76
C SER A 62 5.26 5.80 -5.63
N THR A 63 4.83 5.42 -4.42
CA THR A 63 3.88 4.32 -4.22
C THR A 63 2.55 4.56 -4.93
N GLY A 64 1.90 5.70 -4.70
CA GLY A 64 0.61 6.04 -5.31
C GLY A 64 0.66 6.04 -6.84
N PRO A 65 1.52 6.89 -7.46
CA PRO A 65 1.66 6.92 -8.91
C PRO A 65 2.07 5.57 -9.52
N GLY A 66 2.99 4.84 -8.87
CA GLY A 66 3.44 3.54 -9.38
C GLY A 66 2.38 2.45 -9.33
N VAL A 67 1.49 2.46 -8.33
CA VAL A 67 0.33 1.56 -8.27
C VAL A 67 -0.71 1.95 -9.34
N ALA A 68 -1.00 3.24 -9.48
CA ALA A 68 -1.95 3.73 -10.49
C ALA A 68 -1.50 3.39 -11.91
N GLU A 69 -0.21 3.59 -12.24
CA GLU A 69 0.37 3.25 -13.53
C GLU A 69 0.16 1.77 -13.88
N ARG A 70 0.39 0.86 -12.92
CA ARG A 70 0.23 -0.59 -13.09
C ARG A 70 -1.21 -1.02 -13.28
N LEU A 71 -2.15 -0.29 -12.69
CA LEU A 71 -3.59 -0.53 -12.83
C LEU A 71 -4.20 0.18 -14.05
N GLY A 72 -3.44 1.05 -14.72
CA GLY A 72 -3.95 1.90 -15.80
C GLY A 72 -4.90 2.99 -15.29
N TRP A 73 -4.71 3.46 -14.06
CA TRP A 73 -5.54 4.47 -13.40
C TRP A 73 -4.87 5.86 -13.44
N ALA A 74 -5.66 6.90 -13.18
CA ALA A 74 -5.14 8.24 -12.95
C ALA A 74 -4.56 8.37 -11.52
N SER A 75 -3.56 9.24 -11.34
CA SER A 75 -2.89 9.52 -10.05
C SER A 75 -2.64 11.00 -9.81
#